data_AF-A0A7N2R182-F1
#
_entry.id   AF-A0A7N2R182-F1
#
_cell.length_a   1.000
_cell.length_b   1.000
_cell.length_c   1.000
_cell.angle_alpha   90.00
_cell.angle_beta   90.00
_cell.angle_gamma   90.00
#
_symmetry.space_group_name_H-M   'P 1'
#
loop_
_entity.id
_entity.type
_entity.pdbx_description
1 polymer ?
#
loop_
_entity_poly.entity_id
_entity_poly.type
_entity_poly.pdbx_seq_one_letter_code
_entity_poly.pdbx_strand_id
1 'polypeptide(L)'
;MNYRAWNHRCWLVSYMTREQVLLELKKSRNWAGLHVADNCCFHYRRRLILRILKVSKLENASPGYSVEVSEVWKEELDWNEMLIKRYIGREALWLHRHFLSLCWMKQFATNLHDVSYHAELKISTSNSFNSFIDNELHLPNSCLTVPDNDFEDFQVQATYSATYILWLTKLNFRPRVEEREIEDGGQLLGFYKSEGQRREP
;
A
#
# COMPACT_ATOMS: atom_id res chain seq x y z
N MET A 1 -11.32 -24.91 -0.55
CA MET A 1 -11.44 -23.50 -0.98
C MET A 1 -12.24 -23.44 -2.28
N ASN A 2 -13.30 -22.62 -2.39
CA ASN A 2 -14.11 -22.52 -3.61
C ASN A 2 -13.75 -21.25 -4.40
N TYR A 3 -12.79 -21.40 -5.32
CA TYR A 3 -12.30 -20.30 -6.17
C TYR A 3 -13.43 -19.64 -6.97
N ARG A 4 -14.37 -20.42 -7.51
CA ARG A 4 -15.49 -19.89 -8.32
C ARG A 4 -16.40 -18.99 -7.49
N ALA A 5 -16.72 -19.40 -6.27
CA ALA A 5 -17.54 -18.59 -5.36
C ALA A 5 -16.83 -17.28 -4.98
N TRP A 6 -15.54 -17.34 -4.65
CA TRP A 6 -14.76 -16.13 -4.33
C TRP A 6 -14.63 -15.19 -5.53
N ASN A 7 -14.41 -15.73 -6.74
CA ASN A 7 -14.34 -14.93 -7.96
C ASN A 7 -15.68 -14.21 -8.25
N HIS A 8 -16.79 -14.92 -8.10
CA HIS A 8 -18.12 -14.32 -8.24
C HIS A 8 -18.36 -13.21 -7.21
N ARG A 9 -17.95 -13.41 -5.95
CA ARG A 9 -18.02 -12.36 -4.92
C ARG A 9 -17.17 -11.15 -5.29
N CYS A 10 -15.96 -11.34 -5.80
CA CYS A 10 -15.11 -10.25 -6.28
C CYS A 10 -15.73 -9.47 -7.44
N TRP A 11 -16.43 -10.15 -8.36
CA TRP A 11 -17.16 -9.50 -9.45
C TRP A 11 -18.27 -8.59 -8.91
N LEU A 12 -19.06 -9.06 -7.94
CA LEU A 12 -20.15 -8.30 -7.31
C LEU A 12 -19.68 -7.01 -6.62
N VAL A 13 -18.46 -6.96 -6.08
CA VAL A 13 -17.91 -5.75 -5.41
C VAL A 13 -17.99 -4.52 -6.30
N SER A 14 -17.88 -4.69 -7.62
CA SER A 14 -17.95 -3.58 -8.59
C SER A 14 -19.32 -2.87 -8.59
N TYR A 15 -20.37 -3.58 -8.17
CA TYR A 15 -21.76 -3.11 -8.15
C TYR A 15 -22.23 -2.71 -6.74
N MET A 16 -21.44 -3.01 -5.70
CA MET A 16 -21.80 -2.69 -4.32
C MET A 16 -21.66 -1.19 -4.02
N THR A 17 -22.56 -0.70 -3.15
CA THR A 17 -22.44 0.62 -2.52
C THR A 17 -21.33 0.62 -1.48
N ARG A 18 -20.92 1.80 -1.01
CA ARG A 18 -19.90 1.94 0.02
C ARG A 18 -20.30 1.22 1.32
N GLU A 19 -21.53 1.40 1.76
CA GLU A 19 -22.07 0.82 2.99
C GLU A 19 -22.07 -0.71 2.90
N GLN A 20 -22.44 -1.25 1.74
CA GLN A 20 -22.38 -2.69 1.48
C GLN A 20 -20.95 -3.23 1.54
N VAL A 21 -20.00 -2.51 0.96
CA VAL A 21 -18.58 -2.89 0.97
C VAL A 21 -18.00 -2.87 2.38
N LEU A 22 -18.31 -1.83 3.17
CA LEU A 22 -17.90 -1.73 4.57
C LEU A 22 -18.51 -2.85 5.42
N LEU A 23 -19.79 -3.15 5.20
CA LEU A 23 -20.48 -4.25 5.87
C LEU A 23 -19.85 -5.61 5.53
N GLU A 24 -19.55 -5.87 4.26
CA GLU A 24 -18.88 -7.11 3.83
C GLU A 24 -17.46 -7.22 4.39
N LEU A 25 -16.72 -6.12 4.50
CA LEU A 25 -15.38 -6.11 5.09
C LEU A 25 -15.43 -6.49 6.57
N LYS A 26 -16.41 -5.95 7.31
CA LYS A 26 -16.67 -6.31 8.72
C LYS A 26 -17.12 -7.77 8.85
N LYS A 27 -18.12 -8.20 8.07
CA LYS A 27 -18.67 -9.57 8.12
C LYS A 27 -17.63 -10.65 7.78
N SER A 28 -16.79 -10.41 6.79
CA SER A 28 -15.78 -11.37 6.35
C SER A 28 -14.58 -11.49 7.30
N ARG A 29 -14.45 -10.61 8.30
CA ARG A 29 -13.30 -10.58 9.23
C ARG A 29 -13.18 -11.86 10.04
N ASN A 30 -14.28 -12.34 10.64
CA ASN A 30 -14.28 -13.57 11.42
C ASN A 30 -13.89 -14.79 10.58
N TRP A 31 -14.44 -14.89 9.36
CA TRP A 31 -14.11 -15.97 8.44
C TRP A 31 -12.62 -15.96 8.09
N ALA A 32 -12.07 -14.80 7.72
CA ALA A 32 -10.67 -14.65 7.36
C ALA A 32 -9.73 -14.93 8.54
N GLY A 33 -10.12 -14.55 9.77
CA GLY A 33 -9.34 -14.84 10.98
C GLY A 33 -9.31 -16.31 11.38
N LEU A 34 -10.33 -17.08 10.99
CA LEU A 34 -10.35 -18.55 11.15
C LEU A 34 -9.63 -19.27 10.00
N HIS A 35 -9.62 -18.69 8.81
CA HIS A 35 -9.06 -19.27 7.59
C HIS A 35 -7.86 -18.46 7.09
N VAL A 36 -6.85 -18.29 7.95
CA VAL A 36 -5.69 -17.42 7.67
C VAL A 36 -4.83 -17.87 6.47
N ALA A 37 -4.94 -19.13 6.05
CA ALA A 37 -4.30 -19.66 4.86
C ALA A 37 -5.15 -19.50 3.58
N ASP A 38 -6.39 -19.00 3.68
CA ASP A 38 -7.27 -18.79 2.53
C ASP A 38 -6.90 -17.51 1.77
N ASN A 39 -5.96 -17.64 0.83
CA ASN A 39 -5.54 -16.56 -0.05
C ASN A 39 -6.70 -15.95 -0.86
N CYS A 40 -7.73 -16.73 -1.23
CA CYS A 40 -8.89 -16.19 -1.94
C CYS A 40 -9.73 -15.27 -1.03
N CYS A 41 -9.83 -15.60 0.26
CA CYS A 41 -10.48 -14.75 1.23
C CYS A 41 -9.76 -13.40 1.37
N PHE A 42 -8.43 -13.41 1.51
CA PHE A 42 -7.66 -12.15 1.54
C PHE A 42 -7.73 -11.40 0.22
N HIS A 43 -7.72 -12.07 -0.93
CA HIS A 43 -7.94 -11.42 -2.23
C HIS A 43 -9.29 -10.68 -2.28
N TYR A 44 -10.37 -11.30 -1.79
CA TYR A 44 -11.67 -10.65 -1.67
C TYR A 44 -11.62 -9.43 -0.75
N ARG A 45 -10.96 -9.52 0.41
CA ARG A 45 -10.77 -8.37 1.32
C ARG A 45 -10.01 -7.22 0.65
N ARG A 46 -8.92 -7.51 -0.09
CA ARG A 46 -8.19 -6.51 -0.88
C ARG A 46 -9.10 -5.84 -1.91
N ARG A 47 -9.99 -6.60 -2.56
CA ARG A 47 -10.97 -6.06 -3.52
C ARG A 47 -11.96 -5.10 -2.86
N LEU A 48 -12.46 -5.42 -1.67
CA LEU A 48 -13.33 -4.52 -0.89
C LEU A 48 -12.59 -3.22 -0.53
N ILE A 49 -11.36 -3.33 -0.05
CA ILE A 49 -10.53 -2.17 0.31
C ILE A 49 -10.27 -1.26 -0.89
N LEU A 50 -9.89 -1.83 -2.05
CA LEU A 50 -9.72 -1.05 -3.29
C LEU A 50 -11.02 -0.34 -3.70
N ARG A 51 -12.18 -0.96 -3.47
CA ARG A 51 -13.48 -0.35 -3.78
C ARG A 51 -13.75 0.84 -2.88
N ILE A 52 -13.46 0.75 -1.58
CA ILE A 52 -13.56 1.88 -0.62
C ILE A 52 -12.69 3.05 -1.11
N LEU A 53 -11.44 2.77 -1.47
CA LEU A 53 -10.51 3.80 -1.98
C LEU A 53 -10.93 4.40 -3.33
N LYS A 54 -11.59 3.62 -4.17
CA LYS A 54 -12.07 4.13 -5.46
C LYS A 54 -13.25 5.08 -5.25
N VAL A 55 -14.18 4.71 -4.37
CA VAL A 55 -15.35 5.55 -4.05
C VAL A 55 -14.88 6.84 -3.37
N SER A 56 -13.86 6.76 -2.50
CA SER A 56 -13.32 7.93 -1.80
C SER A 56 -12.79 9.03 -2.72
N LYS A 57 -12.17 8.64 -3.83
CA LYS A 57 -11.64 9.56 -4.83
C LYS A 57 -12.72 10.18 -5.71
N LEU A 58 -13.83 9.50 -5.91
CA LEU A 58 -14.90 9.96 -6.80
C LEU A 58 -15.82 10.98 -6.13
N GLU A 59 -16.00 10.88 -4.82
CA GLU A 59 -17.01 11.65 -4.08
C GLU A 59 -16.52 13.02 -3.56
N ASN A 60 -15.38 13.56 -4.06
CA ASN A 60 -14.78 14.83 -3.61
C ASN A 60 -14.88 14.99 -2.07
N ALA A 61 -14.26 14.02 -1.39
CA ALA A 61 -14.49 13.67 0.00
C ALA A 61 -14.72 14.87 0.93
N SER A 62 -15.93 14.97 1.50
CA SER A 62 -16.17 15.69 2.75
C SER A 62 -15.10 15.30 3.78
N PRO A 63 -14.56 16.22 4.60
CA PRO A 63 -13.48 15.91 5.53
C PRO A 63 -13.81 14.75 6.48
N GLY A 64 -15.07 14.56 6.87
CA GLY A 64 -15.51 13.41 7.68
C GLY A 64 -15.39 12.05 6.97
N TYR A 65 -15.44 12.04 5.64
CA TYR A 65 -15.33 10.84 4.81
C TYR A 65 -13.90 10.29 4.79
N SER A 66 -12.90 11.18 4.66
CA SER A 66 -11.48 10.80 4.64
C SER A 66 -11.05 10.15 5.96
N VAL A 67 -11.60 10.63 7.08
CA VAL A 67 -11.37 10.09 8.42
C VAL A 67 -11.91 8.66 8.56
N GLU A 68 -13.12 8.37 8.07
CA GLU A 68 -13.67 7.01 8.13
C GLU A 68 -12.85 6.00 7.32
N VAL A 69 -12.30 6.41 6.16
CA VAL A 69 -11.43 5.53 5.35
C VAL A 69 -10.09 5.27 6.03
N SER A 70 -9.50 6.28 6.68
CA SER A 70 -8.24 6.11 7.42
C SER A 70 -8.40 5.22 8.65
N GLU A 71 -9.53 5.33 9.36
CA GLU A 71 -9.87 4.46 10.48
C GLU A 71 -10.02 3.00 10.04
N VAL A 72 -10.82 2.72 9.00
CA VAL A 72 -10.99 1.36 8.47
C VAL A 72 -9.66 0.76 8.04
N TRP A 73 -8.76 1.58 7.49
CA TRP A 73 -7.42 1.13 7.09
C TRP A 73 -6.57 0.73 8.29
N LYS A 74 -6.53 1.59 9.31
CA LYS A 74 -5.78 1.37 10.54
C LYS A 74 -6.28 0.12 11.25
N GLU A 75 -7.59 -0.05 11.36
CA GLU A 75 -8.20 -1.26 11.92
C GLU A 75 -7.77 -2.53 11.18
N GLU A 76 -7.68 -2.49 9.85
CA GLU A 76 -7.26 -3.64 9.05
C GLU A 76 -5.76 -3.95 9.22
N LEU A 77 -4.91 -2.91 9.30
CA LEU A 77 -3.49 -3.06 9.59
C LEU A 77 -3.27 -3.67 10.98
N ASP A 78 -3.88 -3.10 12.02
CA ASP A 78 -3.77 -3.58 13.40
C ASP A 78 -4.24 -5.04 13.52
N TRP A 79 -5.33 -5.36 12.83
CA TRP A 79 -5.86 -6.73 12.80
C TRP A 79 -4.93 -7.71 12.08
N ASN A 80 -4.37 -7.31 10.93
CA ASN A 80 -3.43 -8.14 10.20
C ASN A 80 -2.12 -8.35 10.98
N GLU A 81 -1.64 -7.34 11.70
CA GLU A 81 -0.51 -7.47 12.63
C GLU A 81 -0.79 -8.51 13.73
N MET A 82 -1.97 -8.45 14.35
CA MET A 82 -2.38 -9.46 15.35
C MET A 82 -2.37 -10.87 14.75
N LEU A 83 -2.86 -11.04 13.52
CA LEU A 83 -2.83 -12.34 12.85
C LEU A 83 -1.41 -12.81 12.52
N ILE A 84 -0.53 -11.92 12.05
CA ILE A 84 0.87 -12.26 11.72
C ILE A 84 1.62 -12.73 12.97
N LYS A 85 1.40 -12.08 14.11
CA LYS A 85 2.00 -12.47 15.40
C LYS A 85 1.43 -13.79 15.93
N ARG A 86 0.13 -14.04 15.68
CA ARG A 86 -0.57 -15.24 16.18
C ARG A 86 -0.34 -16.48 15.33
N TYR A 87 -0.28 -16.33 14.01
CA TYR A 87 -0.20 -17.41 13.04
C TYR A 87 1.07 -17.27 12.19
N ILE A 88 2.18 -17.71 12.77
CA ILE A 88 3.51 -17.66 12.16
C ILE A 88 3.57 -18.46 10.86
N GLY A 89 4.42 -18.03 9.92
CA GLY A 89 4.70 -18.76 8.69
C GLY A 89 3.57 -18.75 7.66
N ARG A 90 2.59 -17.85 7.77
CA ARG A 90 1.44 -17.79 6.84
C ARG A 90 1.63 -16.70 5.79
N GLU A 91 2.03 -17.10 4.59
CA GLU A 91 2.30 -16.21 3.44
C GLU A 91 1.15 -15.24 3.14
N ALA A 92 -0.09 -15.72 3.16
CA ALA A 92 -1.27 -14.93 2.83
C ALA A 92 -1.42 -13.68 3.70
N LEU A 93 -0.99 -13.74 4.97
CA LEU A 93 -1.01 -12.62 5.90
C LEU A 93 0.02 -11.55 5.52
N TRP A 94 1.23 -11.96 5.15
CA TRP A 94 2.30 -11.07 4.71
C TRP A 94 2.00 -10.43 3.36
N LEU A 95 1.42 -11.18 2.42
CA LEU A 95 0.93 -10.64 1.15
C LEU A 95 -0.20 -9.62 1.36
N HIS A 96 -1.07 -9.86 2.34
CA HIS A 96 -2.10 -8.89 2.71
C HIS A 96 -1.49 -7.64 3.37
N ARG A 97 -0.52 -7.79 4.28
CA ARG A 97 0.22 -6.65 4.87
C ARG A 97 0.87 -5.79 3.79
N HIS A 98 1.57 -6.44 2.87
CA HIS A 98 2.22 -5.77 1.74
C HIS A 98 1.25 -4.96 0.89
N PHE A 99 0.10 -5.55 0.56
CA PHE A 99 -0.96 -4.83 -0.14
C PHE A 99 -1.45 -3.61 0.66
N LEU A 100 -1.70 -3.76 1.97
CA LEU A 100 -2.19 -2.67 2.82
C LEU A 100 -1.16 -1.53 2.89
N SER A 101 0.10 -1.85 3.14
CA SER A 101 1.13 -0.82 3.26
C SER A 101 1.40 -0.14 1.92
N LEU A 102 1.38 -0.89 0.81
CA LEU A 102 1.51 -0.32 -0.54
C LEU A 102 0.37 0.64 -0.89
N CYS A 103 -0.87 0.25 -0.64
CA CYS A 103 -2.02 1.09 -0.96
C CYS A 103 -2.08 2.33 -0.06
N TRP A 104 -1.71 2.21 1.22
CA TRP A 104 -1.59 3.34 2.13
C TRP A 104 -0.54 4.35 1.65
N MET A 105 0.66 3.85 1.32
CA MET A 105 1.75 4.67 0.77
C MET A 105 1.36 5.38 -0.53
N LYS A 106 0.68 4.70 -1.45
CA LYS A 106 0.21 5.30 -2.70
C LYS A 106 -0.79 6.43 -2.48
N GLN A 107 -1.58 6.41 -1.40
CA GLN A 107 -2.48 7.52 -1.10
C GLN A 107 -1.72 8.81 -0.77
N PHE A 108 -0.65 8.72 0.03
CA PHE A 108 0.23 9.88 0.29
C PHE A 108 0.84 10.42 -0.99
N ALA A 109 1.32 9.53 -1.88
CA ALA A 109 1.89 9.94 -3.17
C ALA A 109 0.86 10.63 -4.08
N THR A 110 -0.39 10.16 -4.11
CA THR A 110 -1.44 10.83 -4.88
C THR A 110 -1.86 12.17 -4.28
N ASN A 111 -1.88 12.30 -2.95
CA ASN A 111 -2.16 13.57 -2.28
C ASN A 111 -1.03 14.59 -2.52
N LEU A 112 0.23 14.14 -2.62
CA LEU A 112 1.37 15.00 -2.95
C LEU A 112 1.27 15.63 -4.34
N HIS A 113 0.72 14.90 -5.32
CA HIS A 113 0.63 15.35 -6.71
C HIS A 113 -0.57 16.30 -6.94
N ASP A 114 -1.63 16.19 -6.13
CA ASP A 114 -2.84 17.01 -6.22
C ASP A 114 -2.67 18.39 -5.55
N VAL A 115 -1.73 18.52 -4.60
CA VAL A 115 -1.52 19.72 -3.77
C VAL A 115 -0.26 20.49 -4.19
N SER A 116 0.06 20.56 -5.49
CA SER A 116 1.30 21.19 -5.98
C SER A 116 1.43 22.70 -5.65
N TYR A 117 0.40 23.33 -5.09
CA TYR A 117 0.36 24.76 -4.76
C TYR A 117 0.59 25.11 -3.27
N HIS A 118 0.70 24.14 -2.34
CA HIS A 118 0.91 24.43 -0.90
C HIS A 118 2.10 23.68 -0.28
N ALA A 119 3.19 24.40 -0.03
CA ALA A 119 4.44 23.86 0.53
C ALA A 119 4.29 23.24 1.94
N GLU A 120 3.47 23.83 2.81
CA GLU A 120 3.25 23.34 4.18
C GLU A 120 2.52 21.99 4.22
N LEU A 121 1.53 21.79 3.35
CA LEU A 121 0.78 20.53 3.26
C LEU A 121 1.66 19.41 2.66
N LYS A 122 2.56 19.74 1.74
CA LYS A 122 3.56 18.83 1.16
C LYS A 122 4.52 18.31 2.25
N ILE A 123 4.99 19.18 3.13
CA ILE A 123 5.86 18.82 4.27
C ILE A 123 5.12 17.92 5.27
N SER A 124 3.88 18.28 5.64
CA SER A 124 3.06 17.47 6.56
C SER A 124 2.79 16.06 6.01
N THR A 125 2.46 15.95 4.72
CA THR A 125 2.20 14.66 4.05
C THR A 125 3.47 13.81 3.95
N SER A 126 4.62 14.42 3.65
CA SER A 126 5.93 13.76 3.64
C SER A 126 6.32 13.25 5.04
N ASN A 127 6.07 14.03 6.09
CA ASN A 127 6.34 13.62 7.47
C ASN A 127 5.44 12.46 7.91
N SER A 128 4.15 12.48 7.53
CA SER A 128 3.22 11.39 7.80
C SER A 128 3.63 10.10 7.08
N PHE A 129 4.17 10.20 5.86
CA PHE A 129 4.69 9.06 5.11
C PHE A 129 5.89 8.43 5.83
N ASN A 130 6.90 9.23 6.20
CA ASN A 130 8.09 8.73 6.88
C ASN A 130 7.74 8.11 8.24
N SER A 131 6.89 8.79 9.02
CA SER A 131 6.40 8.26 10.30
C SER A 131 5.67 6.92 10.14
N PHE A 132 4.90 6.72 9.07
CA PHE A 132 4.29 5.43 8.79
C PHE A 132 5.36 4.35 8.54
N ILE A 133 6.37 4.62 7.70
CA ILE A 133 7.41 3.62 7.42
C ILE A 133 8.21 3.26 8.66
N ASP A 134 8.58 4.25 9.47
CA ASP A 134 9.33 4.03 10.69
C ASP A 134 8.54 3.13 11.66
N ASN A 135 7.23 3.39 11.79
CA ASN A 135 6.34 2.55 12.59
C ASN A 135 6.17 1.14 11.99
N GLU A 136 6.10 1.05 10.66
CA GLU A 136 5.87 -0.20 9.93
C GLU A 136 7.03 -1.19 10.09
N LEU A 137 8.25 -0.71 10.32
CA LEU A 137 9.43 -1.55 10.56
C LEU A 137 9.40 -2.30 11.89
N HIS A 138 8.61 -1.86 12.88
CA HIS A 138 8.54 -2.54 14.18
C HIS A 138 7.98 -3.96 14.08
N LEU A 139 6.91 -4.15 13.28
CA LEU A 139 6.28 -5.45 13.10
C LEU A 139 7.26 -6.51 12.56
N PRO A 140 7.89 -6.33 11.38
CA PRO A 140 8.78 -7.34 10.84
C PRO A 140 10.01 -7.54 11.73
N ASN A 141 10.58 -6.49 12.32
CA ASN A 141 11.71 -6.64 13.25
C ASN A 141 11.36 -7.55 14.45
N SER A 142 10.15 -7.44 15.00
CA SER A 142 9.69 -8.33 16.07
C SER A 142 9.50 -9.79 15.61
N CYS A 143 9.32 -10.02 14.31
CA CYS A 143 9.16 -11.35 13.72
C CYS A 143 10.48 -12.03 13.34
N LEU A 144 11.63 -11.35 13.48
CA LEU A 144 12.97 -11.93 13.23
C LEU A 144 13.56 -12.63 14.46
N THR A 145 13.15 -12.25 15.68
CA THR A 145 13.78 -12.68 16.93
C THR A 145 13.08 -13.85 17.62
N VAL A 146 12.22 -14.57 16.88
CA VAL A 146 11.44 -15.66 17.46
C VAL A 146 12.36 -16.86 17.70
N PRO A 147 12.39 -17.45 18.90
CA PRO A 147 13.30 -18.54 19.22
C PRO A 147 13.09 -19.72 18.28
N ASP A 148 14.21 -20.26 17.80
CA ASP A 148 14.26 -21.43 16.94
C ASP A 148 13.59 -22.60 17.67
N ASN A 149 12.43 -23.00 17.15
CA ASN A 149 11.77 -24.23 17.54
C ASN A 149 11.89 -25.17 16.34
N ASP A 150 11.79 -26.48 16.56
CA ASP A 150 11.93 -27.54 15.54
C ASP A 150 10.95 -27.46 14.34
N PHE A 151 10.17 -26.39 14.19
CA PHE A 151 9.17 -26.18 13.15
C PHE A 151 9.65 -25.18 12.07
N GLU A 152 9.51 -25.56 10.80
CA GLU A 152 9.87 -24.71 9.64
C GLU A 152 9.10 -23.36 9.59
N ASP A 153 7.93 -23.27 10.24
CA ASP A 153 7.09 -22.07 10.28
C ASP A 153 7.85 -20.82 10.79
N PHE A 154 8.87 -20.98 11.66
CA PHE A 154 9.69 -19.87 12.17
C PHE A 154 10.69 -19.35 11.12
N GLN A 155 11.36 -20.25 10.42
CA GLN A 155 12.28 -19.88 9.33
C GLN A 155 11.52 -19.20 8.19
N VAL A 156 10.32 -19.71 7.88
CA VAL A 156 9.41 -19.13 6.89
C VAL A 156 8.94 -17.74 7.34
N GLN A 157 8.56 -17.57 8.61
CA GLN A 157 8.18 -16.28 9.18
C GLN A 157 9.31 -15.24 9.09
N ALA A 158 10.54 -15.63 9.45
CA ALA A 158 11.72 -14.77 9.36
C ALA A 158 12.02 -14.39 7.91
N THR A 159 11.86 -15.32 6.98
CA THR A 159 12.03 -15.09 5.54
C THR A 159 11.02 -14.07 5.01
N TYR A 160 9.74 -14.22 5.35
CA TYR A 160 8.71 -13.24 4.95
C TYR A 160 8.96 -11.87 5.57
N SER A 161 9.34 -11.83 6.85
CA SER A 161 9.71 -10.59 7.53
C SER A 161 10.90 -9.89 6.86
N ALA A 162 12.00 -10.60 6.59
CA ALA A 162 13.18 -10.06 5.94
C ALA A 162 12.86 -9.56 4.52
N THR A 163 12.07 -10.31 3.76
CA THR A 163 11.61 -9.92 2.41
C THR A 163 10.78 -8.63 2.48
N TYR A 164 9.93 -8.51 3.49
CA TYR A 164 9.11 -7.33 3.72
C TYR A 164 9.93 -6.09 4.10
N ILE A 165 10.93 -6.25 4.99
CA ILE A 165 11.89 -5.19 5.33
C ILE A 165 12.64 -4.73 4.08
N LEU A 166 13.20 -5.66 3.30
CA LEU A 166 13.93 -5.33 2.09
C LEU A 166 13.07 -4.51 1.11
N TRP A 167 11.79 -4.86 0.99
CA TRP A 167 10.84 -4.10 0.18
C TRP A 167 10.60 -2.68 0.74
N LEU A 168 10.35 -2.52 2.04
CA LEU A 168 10.19 -1.20 2.68
C LEU A 168 11.44 -0.33 2.51
N THR A 169 12.62 -0.91 2.74
CA THR A 169 13.89 -0.22 2.58
C THR A 169 14.10 0.24 1.14
N LYS A 170 13.80 -0.62 0.14
CA LYS A 170 13.87 -0.25 -1.28
C LYS A 170 12.94 0.92 -1.63
N LEU A 171 11.78 1.02 -0.98
CA LEU A 171 10.87 2.15 -1.15
C LEU A 171 11.39 3.44 -0.48
N ASN A 172 12.00 3.33 0.70
CA ASN A 172 12.65 4.46 1.38
C ASN A 172 13.85 5.03 0.62
N PHE A 173 14.54 4.22 -0.18
CA PHE A 173 15.61 4.68 -1.07
C PHE A 173 15.10 5.24 -2.40
N ARG A 174 13.78 5.17 -2.66
CA ARG A 174 13.17 5.69 -3.89
C ARG A 174 12.71 7.16 -3.90
N PRO A 175 13.01 8.06 -2.94
CA PRO A 175 12.73 9.47 -3.13
C PRO A 175 13.96 10.19 -3.74
N ARG A 176 13.75 10.96 -4.82
CA ARG A 176 14.63 12.01 -5.41
C ARG A 176 15.51 11.71 -6.64
N VAL A 177 15.17 10.75 -7.51
CA VAL A 177 15.85 10.69 -8.83
C VAL A 177 15.01 11.30 -9.96
N GLU A 178 13.67 11.25 -9.89
CA GLU A 178 12.84 11.72 -11.01
C GLU A 178 12.69 13.25 -11.12
N GLU A 179 13.18 14.05 -10.16
CA GLU A 179 13.12 15.53 -10.23
C GLU A 179 14.45 16.21 -10.59
N ARG A 180 15.57 15.50 -10.77
CA ARG A 180 16.88 16.12 -11.08
C ARG A 180 17.38 15.98 -12.52
N GLU A 181 16.79 15.11 -13.34
CA GLU A 181 17.23 14.95 -14.73
C GLU A 181 16.50 15.87 -15.73
N ILE A 182 15.53 16.68 -15.28
CA ILE A 182 14.79 17.59 -16.17
C ILE A 182 15.36 19.02 -16.17
N GLU A 183 16.16 19.43 -15.19
CA GLU A 183 16.72 20.80 -15.16
C GLU A 183 18.09 20.95 -15.87
N ASP A 184 18.91 19.89 -15.95
CA ASP A 184 20.23 19.96 -16.62
C ASP A 184 20.18 19.68 -18.13
N GLY A 185 19.09 19.12 -18.65
CA GLY A 185 18.91 18.88 -20.10
C GLY A 185 18.49 20.11 -20.91
N GLY A 186 18.07 21.18 -20.23
CA GLY A 186 17.46 22.37 -20.84
C GLY A 186 18.46 23.38 -21.44
N GLN A 187 19.75 23.32 -21.06
CA GLN A 187 20.76 24.27 -21.57
C GLN A 187 21.57 23.76 -22.77
N LEU A 188 21.58 22.45 -23.05
CA LEU A 188 22.35 21.89 -24.17
C LEU A 188 21.61 21.86 -25.51
N LEU A 189 20.28 22.02 -25.53
CA LEU A 189 19.49 22.13 -26.77
C LEU A 189 19.40 23.56 -27.34
N GLY A 190 19.91 24.56 -26.62
CA GLY A 190 20.00 25.95 -27.10
C GLY A 190 21.19 26.24 -28.01
N PHE A 191 22.23 25.39 -28.00
CA PHE A 191 23.47 25.63 -28.75
C PHE A 191 23.51 24.99 -30.14
N TYR A 192 22.65 24.01 -30.44
CA TYR A 192 22.64 23.32 -31.74
C TYR A 192 21.65 23.90 -32.77
N LYS A 193 20.91 24.96 -32.44
CA LYS A 193 19.93 25.59 -33.35
C LYS A 193 20.37 26.90 -33.99
N SER A 194 21.57 27.42 -33.72
CA SER A 194 22.07 28.69 -34.28
C SER A 194 23.10 28.56 -35.41
N GLU A 195 23.56 27.36 -35.75
CA GLU A 195 24.64 27.15 -36.76
C GLU A 195 24.15 26.51 -38.08
N GLY A 196 22.84 26.30 -38.25
CA GLY A 196 22.28 25.52 -39.37
C GLY A 196 21.62 26.31 -40.50
N GLN A 197 21.82 27.63 -40.61
CA GLN A 197 21.15 28.40 -41.66
C GLN A 197 21.95 29.64 -42.10
N ARG A 198 23.10 29.41 -42.73
CA ARG A 198 23.69 30.33 -43.72
C ARG A 198 24.81 29.63 -44.48
N ARG A 199 24.46 29.07 -45.64
CA ARG A 199 25.24 29.07 -46.89
C ARG A 199 24.56 28.10 -47.86
N GLU A 200 24.22 28.60 -49.03
CA GLU A 200 24.65 28.13 -50.37
C GLU A 200 24.06 29.14 -51.39
N PRO A 201 24.73 29.36 -52.53
CA PRO A 201 24.72 30.61 -53.31
C PRO A 201 23.49 30.88 -54.18
#